data_AF-A0A3A4RVH5-F1
#
_entry.id   AF-A0A3A4RVH5-F1
#
_cell.length_a   1.000
_cell.length_b   1.000
_cell.length_c   1.000
_cell.angle_alpha   90.00
_cell.angle_beta   90.00
_cell.angle_gamma   90.00
#
_symmetry.space_group_name_H-M   'P 1'
#
loop_
_entity.id
_entity.type
_entity.pdbx_description
1 polymer ?
#
loop_
_entity_poly.entity_id
_entity_poly.type
_entity_poly.pdbx_seq_one_letter_code
_entity_poly.pdbx_strand_id
1 'polypeptide(L)'
;MCIFLLVLIVCPACPTVLLGESMDELAEQYEKAYEAAVPAPNSSMNADYKMEQVALGTMYMTKSLKMLYDQNRKLIDQNAAILLKYDEVIRQNNEMIRLLKMIAQKPMTTP
;
A
#
# COMPACT_ATOMS: atom_id res chain seq x y z
N MET A 1 -6.96 16.46 27.74
CA MET A 1 -6.91 16.88 26.32
C MET A 1 -5.64 16.45 25.58
N CYS A 2 -4.49 16.21 26.22
CA CYS A 2 -3.25 15.87 25.50
C CYS A 2 -3.21 14.48 24.85
N ILE A 3 -3.97 13.50 25.34
CA ILE A 3 -3.91 12.11 24.84
C ILE A 3 -4.71 11.93 23.53
N PHE A 4 -5.82 12.66 23.37
CA PHE A 4 -6.63 12.62 22.15
C PHE A 4 -5.87 13.16 20.92
N LEU A 5 -4.93 14.08 21.15
CA LEU A 5 -4.02 14.60 20.12
C LEU A 5 -2.97 13.58 19.66
N LEU A 6 -2.49 12.71 20.55
CA LEU A 6 -1.52 11.66 20.20
C LEU A 6 -2.13 10.57 19.29
N VAL A 7 -3.41 10.24 19.47
CA VAL A 7 -4.12 9.25 18.64
C VAL A 7 -4.42 9.78 17.24
N LEU A 8 -4.68 11.08 17.11
CA LEU A 8 -4.93 11.74 15.81
C LEU A 8 -3.65 11.89 14.96
N ILE A 9 -2.48 12.03 15.58
CA ILE A 9 -1.19 12.17 14.86
C ILE A 9 -0.71 10.84 14.27
N VAL A 10 -1.13 9.69 14.82
CA VAL A 10 -0.72 8.36 14.31
C VAL A 10 -1.51 7.92 13.07
N CYS A 11 -2.59 8.62 12.72
CA CYS A 11 -3.59 8.18 11.74
C CYS A 11 -3.53 8.74 10.29
N PRO A 12 -2.62 9.64 9.83
CA PRO A 12 -2.65 10.11 8.44
C PRO A 12 -1.64 9.43 7.51
N ALA A 13 -1.06 8.28 7.88
CA ALA A 13 -0.20 7.52 6.96
C ALA A 13 -0.98 6.33 6.39
N CYS A 14 -2.08 6.60 5.69
CA CYS A 14 -2.69 5.61 4.81
C CYS A 14 -1.77 5.47 3.59
N PRO A 15 -1.04 4.36 3.39
CA PRO A 15 -0.03 4.24 2.32
C PRO A 15 -0.64 4.09 0.93
N THR A 16 -1.95 4.27 0.77
CA THR A 16 -2.67 3.98 -0.49
C THR A 16 -2.19 4.82 -1.66
N VAL A 17 -1.57 5.98 -1.41
CA VAL A 17 -1.04 6.86 -2.46
C VAL A 17 0.28 6.35 -3.07
N LEU A 18 1.06 5.54 -2.33
CA LEU A 18 2.42 5.14 -2.74
C LEU A 18 2.45 4.00 -3.77
N LEU A 19 1.29 3.39 -4.07
CA LEU A 19 1.20 2.26 -5.01
C LEU A 19 0.99 2.73 -6.46
N GLY A 20 0.39 3.90 -6.66
CA GLY A 20 0.04 4.45 -7.97
C GLY A 20 1.25 4.91 -8.79
N GLU A 21 2.17 5.66 -8.16
CA GLU A 21 3.34 6.26 -8.83
C GLU A 21 4.16 5.23 -9.62
N SER A 22 4.26 4.03 -9.06
CA SER A 22 5.10 2.97 -9.59
C SER A 22 4.47 2.23 -10.79
N MET A 23 3.13 2.20 -10.88
CA MET A 23 2.41 1.65 -12.04
C MET A 23 2.28 2.67 -13.18
N ASP A 24 2.13 3.96 -12.84
CA ASP A 24 2.10 5.05 -13.82
C ASP A 24 3.43 5.18 -14.56
N GLU A 25 4.56 5.07 -13.85
CA GLU A 25 5.89 5.03 -14.48
C GLU A 25 6.05 3.86 -15.46
N LEU A 26 5.52 2.68 -15.10
CA LEU A 26 5.57 1.51 -15.97
C LEU A 26 4.70 1.69 -17.23
N ALA A 27 3.55 2.35 -17.10
CA ALA A 27 2.68 2.69 -18.21
C ALA A 27 3.34 3.71 -19.16
N GLU A 28 3.98 4.75 -18.62
CA GLU A 28 4.73 5.73 -19.41
C GLU A 28 5.89 5.09 -20.16
N GLN A 29 6.63 4.17 -19.51
CA GLN A 29 7.68 3.41 -20.17
C GLN A 29 7.15 2.52 -21.30
N TYR A 30 5.97 1.92 -21.12
CA TYR A 30 5.32 1.13 -22.17
C TYR A 30 4.92 2.02 -23.35
N GLU A 31 4.27 3.16 -23.09
CA GLU A 31 3.85 4.11 -24.12
C GLU A 31 5.04 4.61 -24.94
N LYS A 32 6.13 5.00 -24.27
CA LYS A 32 7.36 5.43 -24.94
C LYS A 32 7.98 4.33 -25.80
N ALA A 33 7.99 3.08 -25.32
CA ALA A 33 8.50 1.94 -26.09
C ALA A 33 7.59 1.59 -27.28
N TYR A 34 6.28 1.73 -27.10
CA TYR A 34 5.27 1.49 -28.13
C TYR A 34 5.40 2.49 -29.28
N GLU A 35 5.44 3.78 -28.97
CA GLU A 35 5.60 4.85 -29.95
C GLU A 35 6.94 4.78 -30.69
N ALA A 36 8.01 4.37 -30.00
CA ALA A 36 9.33 4.19 -30.62
C ALA A 36 9.39 3.05 -31.63
N ALA A 37 8.52 2.03 -31.50
CA ALA A 37 8.47 0.88 -32.39
C ALA A 37 7.65 1.14 -33.67
N VAL A 38 6.93 2.27 -33.78
CA VAL A 38 6.05 2.57 -34.92
C VAL A 38 6.86 2.72 -36.21
N PRO A 39 6.60 1.89 -37.25
CA PRO A 39 7.33 1.97 -38.50
C PRO A 39 6.86 3.14 -39.38
N ALA A 40 7.73 3.63 -40.26
CA ALA A 40 7.40 4.69 -41.21
C ALA A 40 6.25 4.30 -42.17
N PRO A 41 5.46 5.26 -42.67
CA PRO A 41 4.41 4.99 -43.65
C PRO A 41 4.99 4.32 -44.90
N ASN A 42 4.40 3.19 -45.32
CA ASN A 42 4.85 2.32 -46.42
C ASN A 42 6.04 1.40 -46.12
N SER A 43 6.41 1.22 -44.85
CA SER A 43 7.38 0.19 -44.48
C SER A 43 6.83 -1.23 -44.67
N SER A 44 7.66 -2.14 -45.18
CA SER A 44 7.35 -3.58 -45.25
C SER A 44 7.43 -4.29 -43.90
N MET A 45 7.88 -3.60 -42.84
CA MET A 45 8.12 -4.17 -41.51
C MET A 45 6.85 -4.30 -40.65
N ASN A 46 5.65 -4.15 -41.23
CA ASN A 46 4.39 -4.21 -40.47
C ASN A 46 4.14 -5.56 -39.78
N ALA A 47 4.66 -6.67 -40.33
CA ALA A 47 4.53 -7.99 -39.69
C ALA A 47 5.43 -8.09 -38.45
N ASP A 48 6.69 -7.69 -38.58
CA ASP A 48 7.67 -7.70 -37.48
C ASP A 48 7.25 -6.73 -36.37
N TYR A 49 6.76 -5.55 -36.74
CA TYR A 49 6.19 -4.58 -35.81
C TYR A 49 5.05 -5.15 -34.97
N LYS A 50 4.11 -5.88 -35.58
CA LYS A 50 3.00 -6.50 -34.83
C LYS A 50 3.50 -7.55 -33.84
N MET A 51 4.50 -8.35 -34.24
CA MET A 51 5.12 -9.31 -33.34
C MET A 51 5.83 -8.61 -32.19
N GLU A 52 6.53 -7.51 -32.47
CA GLU A 52 7.19 -6.68 -31.47
C GLU A 52 6.18 -6.05 -30.49
N GLN A 53 5.04 -5.55 -30.97
CA GLN A 53 3.98 -5.05 -30.11
C GLN A 53 3.42 -6.13 -29.17
N VAL A 54 3.20 -7.34 -29.67
CA VAL A 54 2.73 -8.45 -28.83
C VAL A 54 3.77 -8.82 -27.78
N ALA A 55 5.06 -8.84 -28.16
CA ALA A 55 6.16 -9.09 -27.23
C ALA A 55 6.27 -7.99 -26.17
N LEU A 56 6.24 -6.72 -26.56
CA LEU A 56 6.21 -5.56 -25.67
C LEU A 56 5.01 -5.63 -24.71
N GLY A 57 3.81 -5.81 -25.24
CA GLY A 57 2.59 -5.93 -24.43
C GLY A 57 2.69 -7.07 -23.40
N THR A 58 3.17 -8.24 -23.82
CA THR A 58 3.36 -9.39 -22.92
C THR A 58 4.40 -9.12 -21.84
N MET A 59 5.52 -8.49 -22.20
CA MET A 59 6.59 -8.14 -21.27
C MET A 59 6.09 -7.16 -20.20
N TYR A 60 5.44 -6.07 -20.60
CA TYR A 60 4.93 -5.07 -19.68
C TYR A 60 3.76 -5.61 -18.84
N MET A 61 2.88 -6.44 -19.40
CA MET A 61 1.85 -7.16 -18.63
C MET A 61 2.48 -8.00 -17.53
N THR A 62 3.57 -8.73 -17.85
CA THR A 62 4.29 -9.57 -16.87
C THR A 62 4.93 -8.71 -15.77
N LYS A 63 5.50 -7.55 -16.13
CA LYS A 63 6.04 -6.59 -15.15
C LYS A 63 4.93 -6.06 -14.23
N SER A 64 3.78 -5.66 -14.78
CA SER A 64 2.63 -5.17 -14.01
C SER A 64 2.11 -6.24 -13.04
N LEU A 65 1.98 -7.49 -13.49
CA LEU A 65 1.57 -8.61 -12.64
C LEU A 65 2.53 -8.86 -11.47
N LYS A 66 3.84 -8.86 -11.75
CA LYS A 66 4.87 -9.00 -10.71
C LYS A 66 4.77 -7.87 -9.68
N MET A 67 4.57 -6.66 -10.16
CA MET A 67 4.48 -5.48 -9.32
C MET A 67 3.26 -5.52 -8.40
N LEU A 68 2.09 -5.86 -8.93
CA LEU A 68 0.88 -6.08 -8.14
C LEU A 68 1.06 -7.19 -7.11
N TYR A 69 1.74 -8.28 -7.49
CA TYR A 69 2.04 -9.38 -6.57
C TYR A 69 2.93 -8.90 -5.40
N ASP A 70 4.02 -8.20 -5.69
CA ASP A 70 4.96 -7.69 -4.69
C ASP A 70 4.27 -6.65 -3.77
N GLN A 71 3.43 -5.77 -4.33
CA GLN A 71 2.63 -4.81 -3.58
C GLN A 71 1.61 -5.49 -2.65
N ASN A 72 0.87 -6.49 -3.15
CA ASN A 72 -0.09 -7.26 -2.35
C ASN A 72 0.60 -7.98 -1.19
N ARG A 73 1.77 -8.55 -1.43
CA ARG A 73 2.54 -9.22 -0.38
C ARG A 73 2.95 -8.25 0.72
N LYS A 74 3.44 -7.07 0.34
CA LYS A 74 3.79 -6.01 1.30
C LYS A 74 2.57 -5.55 2.12
N LEU A 75 1.41 -5.42 1.49
CA LEU A 75 0.16 -5.07 2.18
C LEU A 75 -0.25 -6.14 3.21
N ILE A 76 -0.13 -7.42 2.86
CA ILE A 76 -0.40 -8.53 3.79
C ILE A 76 0.52 -8.44 5.01
N ASP A 77 1.83 -8.24 4.80
CA ASP A 77 2.82 -8.13 5.88
C ASP A 77 2.55 -6.92 6.78
N GLN A 78 2.19 -5.77 6.18
CA GLN A 78 1.80 -4.57 6.91
C GLN A 78 0.52 -4.79 7.73
N ASN A 79 -0.49 -5.43 7.16
CA ASN A 79 -1.72 -5.75 7.87
C ASN A 79 -1.47 -6.69 9.06
N ALA A 80 -0.61 -7.69 8.90
CA ALA A 80 -0.21 -8.57 10.00
C ALA A 80 0.48 -7.78 11.14
N ALA A 81 1.38 -6.85 10.81
CA ALA A 81 2.02 -6.00 11.79
C ALA A 81 1.02 -5.05 12.50
N ILE A 82 0.03 -4.54 11.75
CA ILE A 82 -1.03 -3.68 12.30
C ILE A 82 -1.92 -4.48 13.28
N LEU A 83 -2.27 -5.73 12.96
CA LEU A 83 -3.04 -6.60 13.85
C LEU A 83 -2.34 -6.80 15.20
N LEU A 84 -1.04 -7.09 15.19
CA LEU A 84 -0.24 -7.22 16.43
C LEU A 84 -0.25 -5.94 17.26
N LYS A 85 -0.22 -4.76 16.62
CA LYS A 85 -0.33 -3.48 17.32
C LYS A 85 -1.71 -3.28 17.94
N TYR A 86 -2.78 -3.70 17.24
CA TYR A 86 -4.13 -3.63 17.78
C TYR A 86 -4.31 -4.55 18.98
N ASP A 87 -3.75 -5.76 18.97
CA ASP A 87 -3.77 -6.67 20.14
C ASP A 87 -3.13 -6.02 21.37
N GLU A 88 -2.00 -5.33 21.17
CA GLU A 88 -1.33 -4.59 22.24
C GLU A 88 -2.19 -3.42 22.76
N VAL A 89 -2.84 -2.67 21.87
CA VAL A 89 -3.78 -1.60 22.26
C VAL A 89 -4.97 -2.16 23.06
N ILE A 90 -5.52 -3.31 22.66
CA ILE A 90 -6.59 -3.99 23.39
C ILE A 90 -6.10 -4.38 24.79
N ARG A 91 -4.91 -4.95 24.90
CA ARG A 91 -4.29 -5.32 26.18
C ARG A 91 -4.13 -4.11 27.11
N GLN A 92 -3.60 -3.00 26.57
CA GLN A 92 -3.43 -1.75 27.31
C GLN A 92 -4.77 -1.17 27.77
N ASN A 93 -5.78 -1.16 26.90
CA ASN A 93 -7.13 -0.69 27.25
C ASN A 93 -7.76 -1.54 28.36
N ASN A 94 -7.58 -2.86 28.32
CA ASN A 94 -8.07 -3.75 29.37
C ASN A 94 -7.41 -3.47 30.73
N GLU A 95 -6.10 -3.23 30.75
CA GLU A 95 -5.42 -2.87 32.01
C GLU A 95 -5.86 -1.50 32.52
N MET A 96 -6.05 -0.50 31.65
CA MET A 96 -6.63 0.78 32.06
C MET A 96 -8.00 0.61 32.70
N ILE A 97 -8.88 -0.20 32.09
CA ILE A 97 -10.20 -0.50 32.67
C ILE A 97 -10.05 -1.16 34.05
N ARG A 98 -9.09 -2.08 34.22
CA ARG A 98 -8.82 -2.73 35.51
C ARG A 98 -8.39 -1.71 36.56
N LEU A 99 -7.44 -0.84 36.23
CA LEU A 99 -6.94 0.21 37.11
C LEU A 99 -8.05 1.20 37.51
N LEU A 100 -8.85 1.66 36.54
CA LEU A 100 -9.97 2.56 36.78
C LEU A 100 -11.03 1.92 37.70
N LYS A 101 -11.31 0.62 37.54
CA LYS A 101 -12.20 -0.11 38.45
C LYS A 101 -11.66 -0.16 39.88
N MET A 102 -10.36 -0.42 40.07
CA MET A 102 -9.75 -0.43 41.40
C MET A 102 -9.80 0.96 42.06
N ILE A 103 -9.54 2.03 41.29
CA ILE A 103 -9.63 3.40 41.80
C ILE A 103 -11.07 3.73 42.21
N ALA A 104 -12.06 3.39 41.38
CA ALA A 104 -13.47 3.63 41.68
C ALA A 104 -13.98 2.84 42.89
N GLN A 105 -13.40 1.67 43.17
CA GLN A 105 -13.74 0.83 44.33
C GLN A 105 -12.99 1.22 45.60
N LYS A 106 -11.93 2.01 45.51
CA LYS A 106 -11.22 2.53 46.68
C LYS A 106 -12.06 3.68 47.25
N PRO A 107 -12.64 3.56 48.46
CA PRO A 107 -13.36 4.68 49.04
C PRO A 107 -12.40 5.87 49.14
N MET A 108 -12.87 7.05 48.72
CA MET A 108 -12.18 8.30 49.05
C MET A 108 -12.12 8.39 50.57
N THR A 109 -11.01 7.96 51.16
CA THR A 109 -10.63 8.36 52.51
C THR A 109 -10.29 9.85 52.41
N THR A 110 -11.32 10.68 52.52
CA THR A 110 -11.17 12.11 52.81
C THR A 110 -10.36 12.25 54.09
N PRO A 111 -9.28 13.06 54.11
CA PRO A 111 -8.73 13.55 55.36
C PRO A 111 -9.75 14.43 56.09
#